data_AF-D7F2P0-F1
#
_entry.id   AF-D7F2P0-F1
#
_cell.length_a   1.000
_cell.length_b   1.000
_cell.length_c   1.000
_cell.angle_alpha   90.00
_cell.angle_beta   90.00
_cell.angle_gamma   90.00
#
_symmetry.space_group_name_H-M   'P 1'
#
loop_
_entity.id
_entity.type
_entity.pdbx_description
1 polymer ?
#
loop_
_entity_poly.entity_id
_entity_poly.type
_entity_poly.pdbx_seq_one_letter_code
_entity_poly.pdbx_strand_id
1 'polypeptide(L)' 'GGSAGGKFRISLGLPVGAVMSCADNTGAKNLYIIAVQGVRGRLNRLPAAAVGDIVAATVKKGKPELRKK' A
#
# COMPACT_ATOMS: atom_id res chain seq x y z
N GLY A 1 -12.13 7.18 -0.61
CA GLY A 1 -12.46 8.07 0.52
C GLY A 1 -13.50 7.38 1.35
N GLY A 2 -13.19 7.04 2.59
CA GLY A 2 -14.06 6.25 3.47
C GLY A 2 -13.49 6.04 4.87
N SER A 3 -12.59 6.91 5.33
CA SER A 3 -11.99 6.75 6.66
C SER A 3 -12.93 7.32 7.71
N ALA A 4 -13.31 6.52 8.70
CA ALA A 4 -14.09 6.96 9.85
C ALA A 4 -13.16 7.62 10.88
N GLY A 5 -13.01 8.95 10.80
CA GLY A 5 -12.22 9.74 11.75
C GLY A 5 -10.80 10.11 11.29
N GLY A 6 -10.14 10.94 12.10
CA GLY A 6 -8.76 11.40 11.86
C GLY A 6 -7.73 10.43 12.44
N LYS A 7 -6.70 10.11 11.64
CA LYS A 7 -5.57 9.27 12.06
C LYS A 7 -4.49 10.11 12.74
N PHE A 8 -4.04 9.70 13.93
CA PHE A 8 -2.84 10.26 14.57
C PHE A 8 -1.56 9.93 13.79
N ARG A 9 -0.52 10.74 13.94
CA ARG A 9 0.76 10.52 13.26
C ARG A 9 1.46 9.29 13.83
N ILE A 10 1.82 8.35 12.95
CA ILE A 10 2.54 7.10 13.26
C ILE A 10 3.79 7.03 12.37
N SER A 11 4.83 6.35 12.83
CA SER A 11 6.05 6.09 12.04
C SER A 11 5.73 5.38 10.72
N LEU A 12 6.27 5.89 9.62
CA LEU A 12 6.08 5.32 8.28
C LEU A 12 7.06 4.16 8.07
N GLY A 13 6.56 2.93 7.94
CA GLY A 13 7.38 1.72 7.80
C GLY A 13 7.37 1.12 6.40
N LEU A 14 6.47 1.55 5.53
CA LEU A 14 6.24 0.94 4.22
C LEU A 14 6.45 1.96 3.10
N PRO A 15 7.69 2.16 2.61
CA PRO A 15 7.95 3.00 1.44
C PRO A 15 7.37 2.37 0.17
N VAL A 16 7.19 3.18 -0.88
CA VAL A 16 6.93 2.68 -2.23
C VAL A 16 8.00 1.66 -2.62
N GLY A 17 7.57 0.55 -3.22
CA GLY A 17 8.43 -0.60 -3.53
C GLY A 17 8.42 -1.72 -2.49
N ALA A 18 7.86 -1.48 -1.31
CA ALA A 18 7.71 -2.52 -0.30
C ALA A 18 6.73 -3.61 -0.76
N VAL A 19 7.03 -4.86 -0.40
CA VAL A 19 6.17 -6.01 -0.59
C VAL A 19 5.63 -6.45 0.77
N MET A 20 4.31 -6.59 0.89
CA MET A 20 3.65 -7.06 2.10
C MET A 20 2.76 -8.27 1.81
N SER A 21 2.52 -9.09 2.83
CA SER A 21 1.53 -10.18 2.76
C SER A 21 0.12 -9.60 2.68
N CYS A 22 -0.72 -10.20 1.84
CA CYS A 22 -2.14 -9.89 1.80
C CYS A 22 -2.86 -10.60 2.96
N ALA A 23 -3.68 -9.86 3.69
CA ALA A 23 -4.49 -10.37 4.79
C ALA A 23 -5.97 -10.50 4.37
N ASP A 24 -6.21 -10.96 3.15
CA ASP A 24 -7.53 -11.21 2.60
C ASP A 24 -7.63 -12.63 2.03
N ASN A 25 -8.84 -13.05 1.68
CA ASN A 25 -9.13 -14.33 1.05
C ASN A 25 -9.45 -14.21 -0.46
N THR A 26 -9.12 -13.06 -1.08
CA THR A 26 -9.44 -12.80 -2.50
C THR A 26 -8.58 -13.65 -3.44
N GLY A 27 -7.40 -14.09 -2.98
CA GLY A 27 -6.44 -14.89 -3.74
C GLY A 27 -5.15 -14.13 -4.08
N ALA A 28 -4.99 -12.90 -3.60
CA ALA A 28 -3.69 -12.25 -3.53
C ALA A 28 -2.87 -12.82 -2.36
N LYS A 29 -1.58 -13.10 -2.56
CA LYS A 29 -0.65 -13.49 -1.48
C LYS A 29 0.28 -12.36 -1.10
N ASN A 30 0.86 -11.70 -2.11
CA ASN A 30 1.81 -10.61 -1.92
C ASN A 30 1.36 -9.37 -2.67
N LEU A 31 1.32 -8.24 -1.98
CA LEU A 31 1.01 -6.93 -2.50
C LEU A 31 2.30 -6.10 -2.62
N TYR A 32 2.45 -5.37 -3.71
CA TYR A 32 3.55 -4.45 -3.97
C TYR A 32 3.03 -3.02 -4.03
N ILE A 33 3.54 -2.15 -3.16
CA ILE A 33 3.06 -0.76 -3.01
C ILE A 33 3.67 0.11 -4.12
N ILE A 34 2.81 0.83 -4.85
CA ILE A 34 3.18 1.74 -5.94
C ILE A 34 3.03 3.20 -5.52
N ALA A 35 1.96 3.51 -4.78
CA ALA A 35 1.70 4.87 -4.31
C ALA A 35 0.92 4.84 -2.99
N VAL A 36 1.01 5.94 -2.23
CA VAL A 36 0.31 6.14 -0.97
C VAL A 36 -0.60 7.35 -1.10
N GLN A 37 -1.87 7.19 -0.74
CA GLN A 37 -2.85 8.26 -0.84
C GLN A 37 -2.61 9.32 0.24
N GLY A 38 -2.78 10.60 -0.10
CA GLY A 38 -2.72 11.71 0.87
C GLY A 38 -1.32 12.18 1.25
N VAL A 39 -0.27 11.68 0.61
CA VAL A 39 1.12 12.14 0.82
C VAL A 39 1.38 13.43 0.04
N ARG A 40 1.98 14.44 0.70
CA ARG A 40 2.51 15.64 0.04
C ARG A 40 3.91 15.37 -0.52
N GLY A 41 4.15 15.77 -1.77
CA GLY A 41 5.43 15.58 -2.44
C GLY A 41 6.56 16.42 -1.83
N ARG A 42 7.77 15.86 -1.84
CA ARG A 42 9.04 16.55 -1.58
C ARG A 42 10.10 15.95 -2.50
N LEU A 43 10.97 16.78 -3.06
CA LEU A 43 12.08 16.33 -3.90
C LEU A 43 12.89 15.21 -3.21
N ASN A 44 13.15 14.14 -3.94
CA ASN A 44 13.90 12.94 -3.52
C ASN A 44 13.32 12.16 -2.33
N ARG A 45 12.10 12.48 -1.85
CA ARG A 45 11.43 11.70 -0.80
C ARG A 45 10.56 10.61 -1.43
N LEU A 46 10.82 9.36 -1.06
CA LEU A 46 9.91 8.27 -1.38
C LEU A 46 8.62 8.40 -0.56
N PRO A 47 7.43 8.35 -1.18
CA PRO A 47 6.18 8.22 -0.44
C PRO A 47 6.22 6.95 0.42
N ALA A 48 5.68 7.05 1.64
CA ALA A 48 5.66 5.92 2.57
C ALA A 48 4.34 5.90 3.34
N ALA A 49 3.89 4.70 3.65
CA ALA A 49 2.65 4.42 4.36
C ALA A 49 2.94 3.97 5.79
N ALA A 50 2.02 4.29 6.68
CA ALA A 50 1.83 3.69 8.00
C ALA A 50 0.51 2.92 8.03
N VAL A 51 0.28 2.21 9.13
CA VAL A 51 -0.96 1.46 9.37
C VAL A 51 -2.18 2.38 9.20
N GLY A 52 -3.21 1.88 8.51
CA GLY A 52 -4.45 2.62 8.23
C GLY A 52 -4.41 3.54 7.00
N ASP A 53 -3.25 3.71 6.34
CA ASP A 53 -3.20 4.46 5.08
C ASP A 53 -3.76 3.63 3.92
N ILE A 54 -4.41 4.32 2.98
CA ILE A 54 -4.85 3.73 1.72
C ILE A 54 -3.68 3.78 0.74
N VAL A 55 -3.37 2.62 0.14
CA VAL A 55 -2.27 2.46 -0.81
C VAL A 55 -2.77 1.93 -2.15
N ALA A 56 -2.15 2.38 -3.23
CA ALA A 56 -2.27 1.75 -4.53
C ALA A 56 -1.23 0.63 -4.63
N ALA A 57 -1.69 -0.61 -4.85
CA ALA A 57 -0.82 -1.78 -4.88
C ALA A 57 -1.12 -2.71 -6.07
N THR A 58 -0.14 -3.53 -6.43
CA THR A 58 -0.28 -4.62 -7.41
C THR A 58 -0.04 -5.98 -6.77
N VAL A 59 -0.68 -7.02 -7.29
CA VAL A 59 -0.48 -8.39 -6.82
C VAL A 59 0.78 -8.97 -7.48
N LYS A 60 1.82 -9.26 -6.70
CA LYS A 60 3.04 -9.91 -7.20
C LYS A 60 2.91 -11.43 -7.23
N LYS A 61 2.34 -12.01 -6.17
CA LYS A 61 2.06 -13.44 -6.03
C LYS A 61 0.59 -13.62 -5.69
N GLY A 62 -0.09 -14.55 -6.35
CA GLY A 62 -1.52 -14.77 -6.19
C GLY A 62 -2.14 -15.42 -7.43
N LYS A 63 -3.48 -15.45 -7.48
CA LYS A 63 -4.25 -15.93 -8.63
C LYS A 63 -3.81 -15.23 -9.93
N PRO A 64 -3.71 -15.94 -11.07
CA PRO A 64 -3.30 -15.36 -12.35
C PRO A 64 -4.19 -14.20 -12.82
N GLU A 65 -5.50 -14.25 -12.57
CA GLU A 65 -6.45 -13.19 -12.94
C GLU A 65 -6.13 -11.83 -12.30
N LEU A 66 -5.58 -11.85 -11.08
CA LEU A 66 -5.22 -10.65 -10.33
C LEU A 66 -3.80 -10.17 -10.65
N ARG A 67 -3.02 -10.97 -11.38
CA ARG A 67 -1.67 -10.64 -11.80
C ARG A 67 -1.73 -10.15 -13.24
N LYS A 68 -1.23 -8.95 -13.50
CA LYS A 68 -0.93 -8.56 -14.88
C LYS A 68 0.29 -9.39 -15.32
N LYS A 69 0.05 -10.33 -16.22
CA LYS A 69 1.11 -11.06 -16.93
C LYS A 69 1.57 -10.22 -18.12
#